data_AF-A0A359E8D0-F1
#
_entry.id   AF-A0A359E8D0-F1
#
_cell.length_a   1.000
_cell.length_b   1.000
_cell.length_c   1.000
_cell.angle_alpha   90.00
_cell.angle_beta   90.00
_cell.angle_gamma   90.00
#
_symmetry.space_group_name_H-M   'P 1'
#
loop_
_entity.id
_entity.type
_entity.pdbx_description
1 polymer ?
#
loop_
_entity_poly.entity_id
_entity_poly.type
_entity_poly.pdbx_seq_one_letter_code
_entity_poly.pdbx_strand_id
1 'polypeptide(L)' 'NAKFTAKMKTEWGEVLTNFDMDINRTPSKTEENKDGEYRVSVNKWITGKVNGGGPEYLFKTLHGDISIRKK' A
#
# COMPACT_ATOMS: atom_id res chain seq x y z
N ASN A 1 -20.17 8.22 -8.87
CA ASN A 1 -18.78 8.43 -8.42
C ASN A 1 -18.30 7.23 -7.64
N ALA A 2 -17.24 6.56 -8.08
CA ALA A 2 -16.62 5.48 -7.31
C ALA A 2 -15.91 6.10 -6.10
N LYS A 3 -16.25 5.62 -4.91
CA LYS A 3 -15.67 6.04 -3.63
C LYS A 3 -15.22 4.80 -2.90
N PHE A 4 -13.93 4.72 -2.59
CA PHE A 4 -13.38 3.58 -1.87
C PHE A 4 -12.01 3.94 -1.31
N THR A 5 -11.57 3.14 -0.35
CA THR A 5 -10.23 3.22 0.22
C THR A 5 -9.51 1.94 -0.12
N ALA A 6 -8.35 2.01 -0.77
CA ALA A 6 -7.53 0.86 -1.11
C ALA A 6 -6.28 0.84 -0.23
N LYS A 7 -6.13 -0.18 0.61
CA LYS A 7 -4.91 -0.47 1.38
C LYS A 7 -4.16 -1.57 0.65
N MET A 8 -2.96 -1.24 0.19
CA MET A 8 -2.17 -2.09 -0.70
C MET A 8 -0.80 -2.30 -0.08
N LYS A 9 -0.36 -3.56 -0.07
CA LYS A 9 0.99 -3.94 0.30
C LYS A 9 1.57 -4.85 -0.76
N THR A 10 2.74 -4.47 -1.29
CA THR A 10 3.58 -5.33 -2.15
C THR A 10 5.03 -5.23 -1.67
N GLU A 11 5.77 -6.34 -1.68
CA GLU A 11 7.20 -6.37 -1.33
C GLU A 11 8.10 -6.25 -2.57
N TRP A 12 7.76 -6.98 -3.64
CA TRP A 12 8.48 -6.98 -4.91
C TRP A 12 7.51 -6.72 -6.07
N GLY A 13 7.03 -5.48 -6.17
CA GLY A 13 6.13 -5.07 -7.23
C GLY A 13 5.76 -3.60 -7.17
N GLU A 14 4.99 -3.17 -8.17
CA GLU A 14 4.55 -1.79 -8.32
C GLU A 14 3.03 -1.66 -8.10
N VAL A 15 2.62 -0.46 -7.66
CA VAL A 15 1.20 -0.12 -7.52
C VAL A 15 0.85 0.89 -8.60
N LEU A 16 -0.02 0.47 -9.53
CA LEU A 16 -0.44 1.25 -10.69
C LEU A 16 -1.91 1.64 -10.53
N THR A 17 -2.21 2.93 -10.61
CA THR A 17 -3.58 3.42 -10.51
C THR A 17 -3.86 4.49 -11.57
N ASN A 18 -5.05 4.45 -12.18
CA ASN A 18 -5.56 5.51 -13.05
C ASN A 18 -6.69 6.32 -12.39
N PHE A 19 -6.91 6.14 -11.09
CA PHE A 19 -7.84 6.93 -10.31
C PHE A 19 -7.13 8.15 -9.74
N ASP A 20 -7.87 9.27 -9.67
CA ASP A 20 -7.48 10.39 -8.85
C ASP A 20 -7.75 10.03 -7.38
N MET A 21 -6.68 9.75 -6.64
CA MET A 21 -6.73 9.25 -5.27
C MET A 21 -5.62 9.85 -4.42
N ASP A 22 -5.96 10.14 -3.17
CA ASP A 22 -5.02 10.62 -2.18
C ASP A 22 -4.21 9.42 -1.64
N ILE A 23 -2.93 9.36 -2.02
CA ILE A 23 -2.03 8.26 -1.67
C ILE A 23 -1.21 8.63 -0.43
N ASN A 24 -1.49 7.94 0.66
CA ASN A 24 -0.68 7.98 1.88
C ASN A 24 0.26 6.75 1.92
N ARG A 25 1.56 7.00 1.83
CA ARG A 25 2.60 5.97 1.95
C ARG A 25 3.09 5.94 3.40
N THR A 26 2.80 4.88 4.14
CA THR A 26 3.35 4.73 5.50
C THR A 26 4.83 4.37 5.38
N PRO A 27 5.75 5.15 6.00
CA PRO A 27 7.18 4.86 5.94
C PRO A 27 7.49 3.51 6.60
N SER A 28 8.47 2.79 6.06
CA SER A 28 8.93 1.53 6.64
C SER A 28 9.49 1.77 8.03
N LYS A 29 9.01 1.01 9.01
CA LYS A 29 9.54 1.05 10.37
C LYS A 29 10.73 0.11 10.46
N THR A 30 11.92 0.67 10.65
CA THR A 30 13.11 -0.10 11.01
C THR A 30 12.99 -0.47 12.48
N GLU A 31 12.84 -1.75 12.81
CA GLU A 31 12.86 -2.20 14.20
C GLU A 31 14.25 -2.76 14.51
N GLU A 32 14.96 -2.08 15.40
CA GLU A 32 16.27 -2.48 15.89
C GLU A 32 16.07 -3.53 17.00
N ASN A 33 16.52 -4.76 16.76
CA ASN A 33 16.53 -5.79 17.79
C ASN A 33 17.84 -5.69 18.57
N LYS A 34 17.78 -5.74 19.90
CA LYS A 34 18.87 -5.44 20.85
C LYS A 34 20.14 -6.34 20.78
N ASP A 35 20.27 -7.18 19.75
CA ASP A 35 21.35 -8.15 19.57
C ASP A 35 22.17 -7.93 18.28
N GLY A 36 22.16 -6.71 17.73
CA GLY A 36 23.03 -6.34 16.59
C GLY A 36 22.53 -6.77 15.21
N GLU A 37 21.37 -7.44 15.13
CA GLU A 37 20.70 -7.77 13.87
C GLU A 37 19.69 -6.68 13.48
N TYR A 38 20.02 -5.90 12.45
CA TYR A 38 19.10 -4.94 11.83
C TYR A 38 18.04 -5.68 11.01
N ARG A 39 16.88 -5.98 11.62
CA ARG A 39 15.75 -6.55 10.88
C ARG A 39 14.98 -5.42 10.21
N VAL A 40 15.42 -5.05 9.00
CA VAL A 40 14.72 -4.07 8.16
C VAL A 40 13.41 -4.69 7.66
N SER A 41 12.35 -4.53 8.45
CA SER A 41 11.00 -4.92 8.02
C SER A 41 10.46 -3.86 7.07
N VAL A 42 10.63 -4.08 5.76
CA VAL A 42 10.08 -3.21 4.70
C VAL A 42 8.57 -3.41 4.57
N ASN A 43 7.82 -3.13 5.64
CA ASN A 43 6.36 -3.16 5.66
C ASN A 43 5.81 -1.83 5.11
N LYS A 44 5.94 -1.58 3.80
CA LYS A 44 5.36 -0.38 3.16
C LYS A 44 3.90 -0.62 2.82
N TRP A 45 3.00 -0.12 3.66
CA TRP A 45 1.58 -0.03 3.33
C TRP A 45 1.32 1.24 2.54
N ILE A 46 0.61 1.09 1.42
CA ILE A 46 0.16 2.18 0.56
C ILE A 46 -1.35 2.27 0.72
N THR A 47 -1.84 3.37 1.29
CA THR A 47 -3.28 3.61 1.44
C THR A 47 -3.71 4.69 0.46
N GLY A 48 -4.71 4.39 -0.37
CA GLY A 48 -5.26 5.30 -1.36
C GLY A 48 -6.73 5.59 -1.10
N LYS A 49 -7.13 6.87 -0.99
CA LYS A 49 -8.54 7.27 -0.85
C LYS A 49 -9.05 7.88 -2.15
N VAL A 50 -10.06 7.27 -2.75
CA VAL A 50 -10.71 7.76 -3.98
C VAL A 50 -11.97 8.54 -3.60
N ASN A 51 -12.11 9.79 -4.10
CA ASN A 51 -13.31 10.64 -3.94
C ASN A 51 -13.81 10.81 -2.48
N GLY A 52 -12.90 11.07 -1.54
CA GLY A 52 -13.23 11.31 -0.12
C GLY A 52 -13.34 10.05 0.74
N GLY A 53 -13.03 8.87 0.19
CA GLY A 53 -13.07 7.60 0.91
C GLY A 53 -14.44 6.92 0.86
N GLY A 54 -14.44 5.61 1.11
CA GLY A 54 -15.60 4.73 1.01
C GLY A 54 -15.26 3.34 1.55
N PRO A 55 -15.93 2.26 1.10
CA PRO A 55 -15.59 0.89 1.49
C PRO A 55 -14.08 0.61 1.36
N GLU A 56 -13.52 -0.06 2.37
CA GLU A 56 -12.11 -0.40 2.41
C GLU A 56 -11.84 -1.72 1.69
N TYR A 57 -10.83 -1.73 0.83
CA TYR A 57 -10.32 -2.90 0.15
C TYR A 57 -8.85 -3.11 0.52
N LEU A 58 -8.52 -4.32 0.95
CA LEU A 58 -7.17 -4.70 1.36
C LEU A 58 -6.56 -5.65 0.33
N PHE A 59 -5.42 -5.26 -0.22
CA PHE A 59 -4.65 -6.04 -1.18
C PHE A 59 -3.26 -6.28 -0.63
N LYS A 60 -2.86 -7.54 -0.53
CA LYS A 60 -1.52 -7.94 -0.09
C LYS A 60 -0.96 -8.96 -1.07
N THR A 61 0.24 -8.68 -1.57
CA THR A 61 0.98 -9.58 -2.46
C THR A 61 2.47 -9.56 -2.12
N LEU A 62 3.20 -10.60 -2.52
CA LEU A 62 4.64 -10.77 -2.24
C LEU A 62 5.50 -10.49 -3.49
N HIS A 63 5.15 -11.10 -4.62
CA HIS A 63 5.87 -11.00 -5.90
C HIS A 63 4.94 -10.56 -7.04
N GLY A 64 4.01 -9.65 -6.77
CA GLY A 64 3.01 -9.23 -7.74
C GLY A 64 2.75 -7.73 -7.73
N ASP A 65 2.28 -7.26 -8.87
CA ASP A 65 1.86 -5.87 -9.04
C ASP A 65 0.39 -5.72 -8.68
N ILE A 66 0.04 -4.56 -8.12
CA ILE A 66 -1.35 -4.22 -7.81
C ILE A 66 -1.79 -3.13 -8.77
N SER A 67 -2.73 -3.45 -9.67
CA SER A 67 -3.29 -2.47 -10.61
C SER A 67 -4.75 -2.16 -10.31
N ILE A 68 -5.06 -0.89 -10.05
CA ILE A 68 -6.44 -0.40 -9.87
C ILE A 68 -6.82 0.40 -11.12
N ARG A 69 -7.75 -0.14 -11.92
CA ARG A 69 -8.14 0.45 -13.21
C ARG A 69 -9.66 0.58 -13.35
N LYS A 70 -10.12 1.72 -13.83
CA LYS A 70 -11.51 1.92 -14.30
C LYS A 70 -11.67 1.35 -15.71
N LYS A 71 -12.76 0.60 -15.97
CA LYS A 71 -13.21 0.20 -17.32
C LYS A 71 -14.20 1.21 -17.87
#